data_AF-A0A7V8N1C1-F1
#
_entry.id   AF-A0A7V8N1C1-F1
#
_cell.length_a   1.000
_cell.length_b   1.000
_cell.length_c   1.000
_cell.angle_alpha   90.00
_cell.angle_beta   90.00
_cell.angle_gamma   90.00
#
_symmetry.space_group_name_H-M   'P 1'
#
loop_
_entity.id
_entity.type
_entity.pdbx_description
1 polymer ?
#
loop_
_entity_poly.entity_id
_entity_poly.type
_entity_poly.pdbx_seq_one_letter_code
_entity_poly.pdbx_strand_id
1 'polypeptide(L)'
;MIDLSTLTTERRNTETYNLDQMSVHDALIKMNQEDQKVALAVSQALPQVESVTTAVIQSFKKGGRLIYMGAGTSGRLGVLDAAECVPTFGVAATQVIGLIAGGEQTMTVAVEGAEDSLELGRKDLVGLELSQNDTVVGIAASGRTPYVIGGLDYAKEVGATTASLSCNKNAEISKHATLPIEVDCGPEFLTGSTRLKSGTAQKLILNMISTISMIGIGKVYNNLMVDVKPTNEKLVERSKRIIMQATDCTYDEAEEKFEAANRDVKLAIVMILTDSTAEQGRAKLAKADGFVKNTLK
;
A
#
# COMPACT_ATOMS: atom_id res chain seq x y z
N MET A 1 -8.81 33.45 0.29
CA MET A 1 -9.66 32.70 1.25
C MET A 1 -9.95 31.35 0.62
N ILE A 2 -9.68 30.24 1.32
CA ILE A 2 -9.88 28.89 0.76
C ILE A 2 -11.38 28.57 0.86
N ASP A 3 -12.05 28.28 -0.26
CA ASP A 3 -13.45 27.84 -0.26
C ASP A 3 -13.53 26.33 0.00
N LEU A 4 -14.17 25.95 1.10
CA LEU A 4 -14.35 24.56 1.52
C LEU A 4 -15.68 23.96 1.09
N SER A 5 -16.64 24.81 0.72
CA SER A 5 -18.04 24.40 0.53
C SER A 5 -18.24 23.43 -0.64
N THR A 6 -17.31 23.45 -1.60
CA THR A 6 -17.35 22.61 -2.80
C THR A 6 -16.86 21.18 -2.53
N LEU A 7 -16.04 20.97 -1.49
CA LEU A 7 -15.42 19.68 -1.18
C LEU A 7 -16.40 18.73 -0.51
N THR A 8 -16.58 17.53 -1.06
CA THR A 8 -17.44 16.51 -0.47
C THR A 8 -16.97 16.13 0.95
N THR A 9 -15.66 16.10 1.19
CA THR A 9 -15.08 15.81 2.51
C THR A 9 -15.48 16.80 3.61
N GLU A 10 -15.89 18.02 3.24
CA GLU A 10 -16.27 19.09 4.17
C GLU A 10 -17.80 19.28 4.26
N ARG A 11 -18.58 18.57 3.44
CA ARG A 11 -20.05 18.64 3.49
C ARG A 11 -20.58 17.93 4.73
N ARG A 12 -21.73 18.40 5.22
CA ARG A 12 -22.47 17.72 6.31
C ARG A 12 -23.20 16.50 5.78
N ASN A 13 -23.17 15.42 6.53
CA ASN A 13 -23.97 14.23 6.24
C ASN A 13 -25.40 14.42 6.80
N THR A 14 -26.40 14.34 5.93
CA THR A 14 -27.81 14.50 6.31
C THR A 14 -28.33 13.35 7.17
N GLU A 15 -27.75 12.15 7.04
CA GLU A 15 -28.11 10.97 7.83
C GLU A 15 -27.63 11.03 9.27
N THR A 16 -26.72 11.96 9.60
CA THR A 16 -26.13 12.13 10.93
C THR A 16 -26.27 13.56 11.46
N TYR A 17 -27.27 14.31 10.97
CA TYR A 17 -27.43 15.74 11.30
C TYR A 17 -27.58 16.02 12.81
N ASN A 18 -28.19 15.09 13.55
CA ASN A 18 -28.43 15.13 14.99
C ASN A 18 -27.57 14.10 15.76
N LEU A 19 -26.34 13.85 15.28
CA LEU A 19 -25.45 12.82 15.84
C LEU A 19 -25.25 12.93 17.36
N ASP A 20 -25.20 14.15 17.90
CA ASP A 20 -25.03 14.45 19.32
C ASP A 20 -26.24 14.06 20.20
N GLN A 21 -27.38 13.77 19.58
CA GLN A 21 -28.62 13.38 20.26
C GLN A 21 -28.95 11.89 20.10
N MET A 22 -28.18 11.17 19.27
CA MET A 22 -28.38 9.74 19.05
C MET A 22 -28.00 8.93 20.28
N SER A 23 -28.70 7.81 20.50
CA SER A 23 -28.19 6.80 21.42
C SER A 23 -26.86 6.25 20.90
N VAL A 24 -26.03 5.73 21.80
CA VAL A 24 -24.76 5.08 21.41
C VAL A 24 -25.02 3.96 20.40
N HIS A 25 -26.10 3.19 20.57
CA HIS A 25 -26.45 2.09 19.68
C HIS A 25 -26.78 2.59 18.26
N ASP A 26 -27.61 3.62 18.14
CA ASP A 26 -28.01 4.17 16.83
C ASP A 26 -26.83 4.83 16.11
N ALA A 27 -25.97 5.54 16.86
CA ALA A 27 -24.75 6.13 16.32
C ALA A 27 -23.80 5.06 15.74
N LEU A 28 -23.64 3.93 16.44
CA LEU A 28 -22.83 2.80 15.96
C LEU A 28 -23.43 2.16 14.69
N ILE A 29 -24.75 1.97 14.63
CA ILE A 29 -25.44 1.47 13.43
C ILE A 29 -25.21 2.43 12.25
N LYS A 30 -25.42 3.73 12.47
CA LYS A 30 -25.23 4.76 11.42
C LYS A 30 -23.79 4.83 10.94
N MET A 31 -22.81 4.75 11.85
CA MET A 31 -21.40 4.71 11.48
C MET A 31 -21.08 3.48 10.63
N ASN A 32 -21.57 2.29 11.01
CA ASN A 32 -21.36 1.08 10.23
C ASN A 32 -22.02 1.15 8.83
N GLN A 33 -23.21 1.74 8.73
CA GLN A 33 -23.88 1.97 7.44
C GLN A 33 -23.07 2.90 6.53
N GLU A 34 -22.40 3.91 7.08
CA GLU A 34 -21.46 4.75 6.34
C GLU A 34 -20.23 3.96 5.88
N ASP A 35 -19.66 3.10 6.73
CA ASP A 35 -18.50 2.28 6.39
C ASP A 35 -18.77 1.30 5.23
N GLN A 36 -19.98 0.73 5.16
CA GLN A 36 -20.38 -0.16 4.05
C GLN A 36 -20.30 0.51 2.68
N LYS A 37 -20.47 1.84 2.60
CA LYS A 37 -20.40 2.61 1.36
C LYS A 37 -18.96 2.68 0.81
N VAL A 38 -17.94 2.50 1.66
CA VAL A 38 -16.55 2.66 1.28
C VAL A 38 -16.13 1.64 0.21
N ALA A 39 -16.48 0.37 0.39
CA ALA A 39 -16.13 -0.67 -0.58
C ALA A 39 -16.78 -0.43 -1.96
N LEU A 40 -18.00 0.10 -1.97
CA LEU A 40 -18.72 0.47 -3.20
C LEU A 40 -18.11 1.70 -3.89
N ALA A 41 -17.55 2.64 -3.12
CA ALA A 41 -16.82 3.77 -3.69
C ALA A 41 -15.47 3.33 -4.29
N VAL A 42 -14.73 2.45 -3.58
CA VAL A 42 -13.45 1.91 -4.06
C VAL A 42 -13.64 1.07 -5.33
N SER A 43 -14.74 0.31 -5.45
CA SER A 43 -15.00 -0.50 -6.65
C SER A 43 -15.09 0.33 -7.93
N GLN A 44 -15.55 1.58 -7.84
CA GLN A 44 -15.62 2.50 -8.97
C GLN A 44 -14.25 3.04 -9.41
N ALA A 45 -13.24 2.96 -8.53
CA ALA A 45 -11.89 3.45 -8.78
C ALA A 45 -10.91 2.35 -9.24
N LEU A 46 -11.37 1.10 -9.39
CA LEU A 46 -10.52 -0.03 -9.75
C LEU A 46 -9.71 0.16 -11.04
N PRO A 47 -10.25 0.77 -12.13
CA PRO A 47 -9.45 1.02 -13.34
C PRO A 47 -8.24 1.92 -13.09
N GLN A 48 -8.38 2.92 -12.22
CA GLN A 48 -7.29 3.82 -11.84
C GLN A 48 -6.30 3.11 -10.90
N VAL A 49 -6.80 2.31 -9.95
CA VAL A 49 -5.96 1.48 -9.07
C VAL A 49 -5.14 0.49 -9.87
N GLU A 50 -5.73 -0.14 -10.90
CA GLU A 50 -5.03 -1.04 -11.83
C GLU A 50 -3.89 -0.31 -12.56
N SER A 51 -4.15 0.92 -13.04
CA SER A 51 -3.13 1.72 -13.73
C SER A 51 -1.94 2.05 -12.83
N VAL A 52 -2.19 2.45 -11.58
CA VAL A 52 -1.13 2.71 -10.60
C VAL A 52 -0.39 1.42 -10.25
N THR A 53 -1.11 0.33 -9.95
CA THR A 53 -0.53 -0.98 -9.65
C THR A 53 0.38 -1.46 -10.79
N THR A 54 -0.04 -1.30 -12.03
CA THR A 54 0.76 -1.66 -13.21
C THR A 54 2.06 -0.87 -13.27
N ALA A 55 2.01 0.44 -13.02
CA ALA A 55 3.21 1.28 -12.97
C ALA A 55 4.17 0.88 -11.85
N VAL A 56 3.64 0.53 -10.67
CA VAL A 56 4.45 0.04 -9.54
C VAL A 56 5.14 -1.28 -9.87
N ILE A 57 4.44 -2.22 -10.51
CA ILE A 57 5.05 -3.48 -10.99
C ILE A 57 6.22 -3.18 -11.94
N GLN A 58 6.06 -2.23 -12.87
CA GLN A 58 7.13 -1.85 -13.78
C GLN A 58 8.31 -1.18 -13.05
N SER A 59 8.02 -0.36 -12.05
CA SER A 59 9.05 0.29 -11.21
C SER A 59 9.88 -0.75 -10.47
N PHE A 60 9.24 -1.72 -9.81
CA PHE A 60 9.93 -2.82 -9.13
C PHE A 60 10.78 -3.65 -10.11
N LYS A 61 10.30 -3.95 -11.31
CA LYS A 61 11.07 -4.68 -12.34
C LYS A 61 12.30 -3.92 -12.83
N LYS A 62 12.29 -2.58 -12.74
CA LYS A 62 13.43 -1.71 -13.04
C LYS A 62 14.33 -1.44 -11.82
N GLY A 63 14.06 -2.08 -10.69
CA GLY A 63 14.79 -1.86 -9.44
C GLY A 63 14.42 -0.56 -8.70
N GLY A 64 13.35 0.10 -9.11
CA GLY A 64 12.79 1.25 -8.38
C GLY A 64 11.92 0.84 -7.20
N ARG A 65 11.36 1.84 -6.52
CA ARG A 65 10.62 1.74 -5.27
C ARG A 65 9.18 2.23 -5.42
N LEU A 66 8.35 1.85 -4.46
CA LEU A 66 7.04 2.45 -4.22
C LEU A 66 7.17 3.41 -3.03
N ILE A 67 6.84 4.67 -3.24
CA ILE A 67 6.94 5.71 -2.21
C ILE A 67 5.56 6.32 -1.99
N TYR A 68 4.98 6.08 -0.83
CA TYR A 68 3.79 6.79 -0.36
C TYR A 68 4.21 8.10 0.30
N MET A 69 3.45 9.17 0.08
CA MET A 69 3.64 10.41 0.82
C MET A 69 2.31 11.07 1.18
N GLY A 70 2.20 11.58 2.40
CA GLY A 70 1.00 12.28 2.86
C GLY A 70 1.20 12.98 4.19
N ALA A 71 0.16 13.66 4.67
CA ALA A 71 0.13 14.27 5.99
C ALA A 71 -0.90 13.59 6.89
N GLY A 72 -0.78 13.76 8.20
CA GLY A 72 -1.74 13.28 9.18
C GLY A 72 -2.12 11.81 8.99
N THR A 73 -3.43 11.49 8.96
CA THR A 73 -3.92 10.13 8.75
C THR A 73 -3.44 9.52 7.43
N SER A 74 -3.41 10.29 6.34
CA SER A 74 -3.00 9.80 5.02
C SER A 74 -1.53 9.37 5.01
N GLY A 75 -0.64 10.16 5.61
CA GLY A 75 0.77 9.79 5.78
C GLY A 75 0.94 8.55 6.66
N ARG A 76 0.21 8.46 7.79
CA ARG A 76 0.26 7.30 8.69
C ARG A 76 -0.19 6.01 8.00
N LEU A 77 -1.21 6.07 7.14
CA LEU A 77 -1.68 4.91 6.37
C LEU A 77 -0.65 4.46 5.33
N GLY A 78 0.06 5.41 4.70
CA GLY A 78 1.20 5.09 3.82
C GLY A 78 2.33 4.38 4.58
N VAL A 79 2.69 4.86 5.77
CA VAL A 79 3.68 4.21 6.64
C VAL A 79 3.22 2.82 7.08
N LEU A 80 1.95 2.66 7.45
CA LEU A 80 1.37 1.39 7.86
C LEU A 80 1.51 0.32 6.75
N ASP A 81 1.06 0.63 5.53
CA ASP A 81 1.12 -0.31 4.40
C ASP A 81 2.57 -0.66 4.02
N ALA A 82 3.46 0.34 4.01
CA ALA A 82 4.89 0.13 3.76
C ALA A 82 5.54 -0.81 4.80
N ALA A 83 5.24 -0.62 6.08
CA ALA A 83 5.79 -1.44 7.16
C ALA A 83 5.35 -2.91 7.06
N GLU A 84 4.11 -3.16 6.61
CA GLU A 84 3.57 -4.51 6.45
C GLU A 84 4.19 -5.25 5.26
N CYS A 85 4.78 -4.56 4.28
CA CYS A 85 5.41 -5.20 3.13
C CYS A 85 6.62 -6.08 3.50
N VAL A 86 7.42 -5.66 4.50
CA VAL A 86 8.65 -6.37 4.92
C VAL A 86 8.36 -7.77 5.47
N PRO A 87 7.52 -7.95 6.51
CA PRO A 87 7.21 -9.28 7.03
C PRO A 87 6.33 -10.11 6.09
N THR A 88 5.51 -9.47 5.25
CA THR A 88 4.56 -10.16 4.36
C THR A 88 5.23 -10.68 3.09
N PHE A 89 6.05 -9.87 2.42
CA PHE A 89 6.62 -10.20 1.11
C PHE A 89 8.15 -10.39 1.13
N GLY A 90 8.75 -10.37 2.33
CA GLY A 90 10.18 -10.60 2.54
C GLY A 90 11.08 -9.54 1.91
N VAL A 91 10.52 -8.39 1.53
CA VAL A 91 11.26 -7.31 0.87
C VAL A 91 12.13 -6.52 1.85
N ALA A 92 13.02 -5.69 1.30
CA ALA A 92 13.75 -4.70 2.09
C ALA A 92 12.80 -3.55 2.49
N ALA A 93 13.06 -2.91 3.63
CA ALA A 93 12.29 -1.74 4.09
C ALA A 93 12.40 -0.54 3.13
N THR A 94 13.36 -0.56 2.21
CA THR A 94 13.56 0.47 1.19
C THR A 94 12.75 0.24 -0.08
N GLN A 95 12.13 -0.93 -0.26
CA GLN A 95 11.37 -1.22 -1.49
C GLN A 95 9.99 -0.54 -1.50
N VAL A 96 9.33 -0.48 -0.34
CA VAL A 96 8.11 0.31 -0.12
C VAL A 96 8.34 1.24 1.04
N ILE A 97 8.17 2.55 0.82
CA ILE A 97 8.49 3.61 1.78
C ILE A 97 7.24 4.45 2.04
N GLY A 98 6.97 4.77 3.30
CA GLY A 98 5.95 5.74 3.68
C GLY A 98 6.60 7.01 4.22
N LEU A 99 6.31 8.15 3.59
CA LEU A 99 6.66 9.48 4.05
C LEU A 99 5.46 10.16 4.71
N ILE A 100 5.70 10.78 5.85
CA ILE A 100 4.72 11.55 6.58
C ILE A 100 5.23 12.98 6.80
N ALA A 101 4.43 13.98 6.43
CA ALA A 101 4.76 15.38 6.62
C ALA A 101 5.11 15.67 8.08
N GLY A 102 6.30 16.21 8.33
CA GLY A 102 6.83 16.48 9.68
C GLY A 102 7.69 15.35 10.26
N GLY A 103 7.88 14.24 9.55
CA GLY A 103 8.82 13.17 9.90
C GLY A 103 8.29 12.20 10.95
N GLU A 104 9.12 11.25 11.40
CA GLU A 104 8.71 10.08 12.20
C GLU A 104 7.97 10.42 13.50
N GLN A 105 8.28 11.55 14.14
CA GLN A 105 7.58 12.00 15.36
C GLN A 105 6.08 12.19 15.14
N THR A 106 5.67 12.45 13.90
CA THR A 106 4.25 12.64 13.55
C THR A 106 3.42 11.37 13.57
N MET A 107 4.07 10.21 13.67
CA MET A 107 3.38 8.93 13.86
C MET A 107 2.60 8.89 15.17
N THR A 108 3.11 9.52 16.24
CA THR A 108 2.47 9.50 17.57
C THR A 108 1.90 10.86 17.99
N VAL A 109 2.44 11.97 17.49
CA VAL A 109 2.01 13.33 17.87
C VAL A 109 1.69 14.14 16.62
N ALA A 110 0.52 14.80 16.55
CA ALA A 110 0.24 15.69 15.41
C ALA A 110 1.16 16.92 15.43
N VAL A 111 1.76 17.25 14.30
CA VAL A 111 2.55 18.47 14.11
C VAL A 111 1.77 19.41 13.20
N GLU A 112 1.36 20.55 13.74
CA GLU A 112 0.62 21.57 12.98
C GLU A 112 1.51 22.25 11.93
N GLY A 113 0.94 22.57 10.78
CA GLY A 113 1.60 23.34 9.71
C GLY A 113 2.55 22.57 8.80
N ALA A 114 2.93 21.34 9.12
CA ALA A 114 3.78 20.53 8.23
C ALA A 114 3.11 20.21 6.88
N GLU A 115 1.78 20.06 6.89
CA GLU A 115 0.99 19.76 5.69
C GLU A 115 0.87 20.94 4.72
N ASP A 116 1.06 22.16 5.21
CA ASP A 116 0.93 23.41 4.45
C ASP A 116 2.21 23.81 3.69
N SER A 117 3.29 23.05 3.85
CA SER A 117 4.58 23.35 3.20
C SER A 117 4.74 22.67 1.84
N LEU A 118 4.76 23.46 0.76
CA LEU A 118 5.10 22.98 -0.59
C LEU A 118 6.53 22.43 -0.67
N GLU A 119 7.47 22.99 0.09
CA GLU A 119 8.90 22.62 -0.01
C GLU A 119 9.24 21.33 0.74
N LEU A 120 8.48 20.98 1.78
CA LEU A 120 8.84 19.85 2.65
C LEU A 120 8.72 18.50 1.93
N GLY A 121 7.70 18.32 1.08
CA GLY A 121 7.53 17.10 0.29
C GLY A 121 8.68 16.86 -0.68
N ARG A 122 9.15 17.93 -1.34
CA ARG A 122 10.35 17.91 -2.17
C ARG A 122 11.58 17.53 -1.35
N LYS A 123 11.78 18.17 -0.20
CA LYS A 123 12.95 17.92 0.67
C LYS A 123 13.04 16.45 1.10
N ASP A 124 11.91 15.85 1.48
CA ASP A 124 11.88 14.44 1.89
C ASP A 124 12.25 13.52 0.72
N LEU A 125 11.74 13.78 -0.48
CA LEU A 125 12.06 13.01 -1.69
C LEU A 125 13.52 13.19 -2.15
N VAL A 126 14.09 14.39 -1.99
CA VAL A 126 15.53 14.64 -2.19
C VAL A 126 16.34 13.80 -1.21
N GLY A 127 15.94 13.77 0.07
CA GLY A 127 16.59 12.97 1.10
C GLY A 127 16.53 11.46 0.85
N LEU A 128 15.54 10.99 0.09
CA LEU A 128 15.43 9.59 -0.35
C LEU A 128 16.18 9.28 -1.65
N GLU A 129 16.88 10.26 -2.24
CA GLU A 129 17.53 10.11 -3.54
C GLU A 129 16.55 9.56 -4.59
N LEU A 130 15.39 10.22 -4.73
CA LEU A 130 14.37 9.83 -5.71
C LEU A 130 14.97 9.69 -7.11
N SER A 131 14.55 8.64 -7.82
CA SER A 131 14.98 8.34 -9.19
C SER A 131 13.79 8.21 -10.14
N GLN A 132 14.05 8.33 -11.45
CA GLN A 132 13.05 8.11 -12.50
C GLN A 132 12.45 6.69 -12.54
N ASN A 133 13.07 5.73 -11.86
CA ASN A 133 12.58 4.36 -11.78
C ASN A 133 11.54 4.17 -10.68
N ASP A 134 11.39 5.16 -9.77
CA ASP A 134 10.46 5.09 -8.66
C ASP A 134 9.03 5.47 -9.07
N THR A 135 8.04 4.99 -8.29
CA THR A 135 6.67 5.49 -8.32
C THR A 135 6.35 6.21 -7.01
N VAL A 136 5.91 7.46 -7.08
CA VAL A 136 5.46 8.27 -5.95
C VAL A 136 3.93 8.37 -5.96
N VAL A 137 3.30 7.99 -4.85
CA VAL A 137 1.85 8.07 -4.64
C VAL A 137 1.57 9.12 -3.56
N GLY A 138 1.02 10.26 -3.98
CA GLY A 138 0.63 11.36 -3.10
C GLY A 138 -0.78 11.17 -2.54
N ILE A 139 -0.94 11.16 -1.22
CA ILE A 139 -2.19 10.81 -0.54
C ILE A 139 -2.71 12.00 0.27
N ALA A 140 -3.89 12.50 -0.09
CA ALA A 140 -4.60 13.50 0.70
C ALA A 140 -6.11 13.36 0.51
N ALA A 141 -6.85 13.12 1.60
CA ALA A 141 -8.31 13.00 1.53
C ALA A 141 -8.97 14.27 0.95
N SER A 142 -8.50 15.45 1.40
CA SER A 142 -8.96 16.75 0.90
C SER A 142 -8.63 16.99 -0.57
N GLY A 143 -7.63 16.28 -1.11
CA GLY A 143 -7.19 16.41 -2.50
C GLY A 143 -6.35 17.66 -2.79
N ARG A 144 -5.87 18.39 -1.79
CA ARG A 144 -5.21 19.71 -2.01
C ARG A 144 -4.05 20.02 -1.07
N THR A 145 -3.58 19.05 -0.30
CA THR A 145 -2.53 19.27 0.72
C THR A 145 -1.22 19.74 0.07
N PRO A 146 -0.70 20.93 0.41
CA PRO A 146 0.51 21.49 -0.21
C PRO A 146 1.75 20.59 -0.14
N TYR A 147 2.00 19.93 1.00
CA TYR A 147 3.09 18.95 1.12
C TYR A 147 3.07 17.89 0.03
N VAL A 148 1.88 17.40 -0.32
CA VAL A 148 1.69 16.38 -1.35
C VAL A 148 1.89 16.98 -2.74
N ILE A 149 1.37 18.18 -2.99
CA ILE A 149 1.54 18.90 -4.27
C ILE A 149 3.02 19.08 -4.60
N GLY A 150 3.79 19.68 -3.68
CA GLY A 150 5.20 19.97 -3.95
C GLY A 150 6.08 18.72 -4.09
N GLY A 151 5.73 17.63 -3.41
CA GLY A 151 6.41 16.34 -3.64
C GLY A 151 6.07 15.71 -4.99
N LEU A 152 4.82 15.76 -5.43
CA LEU A 152 4.41 15.26 -6.74
C LEU A 152 5.05 16.08 -7.89
N ASP A 153 5.12 17.40 -7.73
CA ASP A 153 5.81 18.27 -8.70
C ASP A 153 7.30 17.92 -8.81
N TYR A 154 7.99 17.77 -7.68
CA TYR A 154 9.39 17.35 -7.70
C TYR A 154 9.58 15.94 -8.28
N ALA A 155 8.70 14.99 -7.94
CA ALA A 155 8.77 13.64 -8.51
C ALA A 155 8.63 13.64 -10.03
N LYS A 156 7.75 14.51 -10.56
CA LYS A 156 7.61 14.73 -12.00
C LYS A 156 8.85 15.37 -12.62
N GLU A 157 9.49 16.33 -11.96
CA GLU A 157 10.77 16.92 -12.41
C GLU A 157 11.89 15.88 -12.54
N VAL A 158 11.97 14.94 -11.58
CA VAL A 158 12.92 13.81 -11.59
C VAL A 158 12.60 12.78 -12.69
N GLY A 159 11.39 12.79 -13.22
CA GLY A 159 10.91 11.80 -14.20
C GLY A 159 10.39 10.51 -13.57
N ALA A 160 10.12 10.51 -12.26
CA ALA A 160 9.46 9.40 -11.59
C ALA A 160 7.99 9.29 -12.01
N THR A 161 7.40 8.11 -11.88
CA THR A 161 5.95 7.96 -12.12
C THR A 161 5.19 8.58 -10.95
N THR A 162 4.19 9.41 -11.22
CA THR A 162 3.40 10.10 -10.20
C THR A 162 1.95 9.65 -10.20
N ALA A 163 1.45 9.28 -9.03
CA ALA A 163 0.05 8.96 -8.79
C ALA A 163 -0.49 9.80 -7.63
N SER A 164 -1.79 10.07 -7.63
CA SER A 164 -2.47 10.74 -6.52
C SER A 164 -3.63 9.89 -6.00
N LEU A 165 -3.95 10.04 -4.72
CA LEU A 165 -5.11 9.45 -4.09
C LEU A 165 -5.87 10.49 -3.28
N SER A 166 -7.06 10.84 -3.77
CA SER A 166 -7.96 11.84 -3.19
C SER A 166 -9.34 11.27 -2.90
N CYS A 167 -10.00 11.82 -1.87
CA CYS A 167 -11.40 11.51 -1.56
C CYS A 167 -12.39 12.59 -2.05
N ASN A 168 -11.89 13.56 -2.82
CA ASN A 168 -12.68 14.52 -3.59
C ASN A 168 -12.44 14.33 -5.09
N LYS A 169 -13.49 14.58 -5.90
CA LYS A 169 -13.39 14.65 -7.36
C LYS A 169 -12.74 15.96 -7.81
N ASN A 170 -12.05 15.93 -8.95
CA ASN A 170 -11.31 17.06 -9.52
C ASN A 170 -10.32 17.69 -8.52
N ALA A 171 -9.63 16.84 -7.78
CA ALA A 171 -8.71 17.26 -6.73
C ALA A 171 -7.50 18.00 -7.30
N GLU A 172 -6.95 18.94 -6.53
CA GLU A 172 -5.79 19.71 -6.94
C GLU A 172 -4.58 18.78 -7.15
N ILE A 173 -4.29 17.88 -6.20
CA ILE A 173 -3.19 16.91 -6.32
C ILE A 173 -3.29 16.03 -7.57
N SER A 174 -4.50 15.80 -8.10
CA SER A 174 -4.71 15.02 -9.32
C SER A 174 -4.17 15.71 -10.57
N LYS A 175 -4.04 17.04 -10.56
CA LYS A 175 -3.43 17.80 -11.66
C LYS A 175 -1.90 17.68 -11.67
N HIS A 176 -1.31 17.31 -10.55
CA HIS A 176 0.13 17.15 -10.36
C HIS A 176 0.60 15.69 -10.55
N ALA A 177 -0.33 14.75 -10.73
CA ALA A 177 -0.03 13.32 -10.93
C ALA A 177 -0.40 12.84 -12.34
N THR A 178 0.40 11.94 -12.89
CA THR A 178 0.08 11.27 -14.17
C THR A 178 -1.04 10.22 -14.03
N LEU A 179 -1.20 9.63 -12.85
CA LEU A 179 -2.15 8.55 -12.58
C LEU A 179 -3.05 8.91 -11.37
N PRO A 180 -4.11 9.72 -11.57
CA PRO A 180 -4.98 10.12 -10.47
C PRO A 180 -5.99 9.03 -10.08
N ILE A 181 -6.14 8.81 -8.77
CA ILE A 181 -7.21 8.00 -8.16
C ILE A 181 -8.08 8.93 -7.32
N GLU A 182 -9.36 9.05 -7.70
CA GLU A 182 -10.32 9.89 -6.98
C GLU A 182 -11.54 9.09 -6.54
N VAL A 183 -11.71 8.96 -5.23
CA VAL A 183 -12.74 8.11 -4.59
C VAL A 183 -13.71 8.98 -3.81
N ASP A 184 -14.91 9.20 -4.32
CA ASP A 184 -15.92 9.93 -3.56
C ASP A 184 -16.65 8.97 -2.60
N CYS A 185 -16.31 9.04 -1.31
CA CYS A 185 -16.98 8.28 -0.26
C CYS A 185 -18.21 8.99 0.34
N GLY A 186 -18.56 10.17 -0.18
CA GLY A 186 -19.60 11.04 0.36
C GLY A 186 -19.18 11.75 1.66
N PRO A 187 -20.06 12.60 2.23
CA PRO A 187 -19.85 13.30 3.48
C PRO A 187 -19.51 12.37 4.64
N GLU A 188 -18.54 12.74 5.48
CA GLU A 188 -18.13 11.92 6.63
C GLU A 188 -19.22 11.80 7.71
N PHE A 189 -19.19 10.71 8.49
CA PHE A 189 -20.09 10.50 9.63
C PHE A 189 -20.08 11.67 10.62
N LEU A 190 -18.86 12.17 10.90
CA LEU A 190 -18.60 13.44 11.57
C LEU A 190 -17.98 14.39 10.56
N THR A 191 -18.59 15.55 10.32
CA THR A 191 -18.18 16.51 9.28
C THR A 191 -16.69 16.85 9.35
N GLY A 192 -15.98 16.73 8.23
CA GLY A 192 -14.53 17.00 8.13
C GLY A 192 -13.62 15.91 8.72
N SER A 193 -14.17 14.91 9.44
CA SER A 193 -13.39 13.83 10.06
C SER A 193 -12.96 12.77 9.05
N THR A 194 -12.12 13.15 8.09
CA THR A 194 -11.62 12.31 6.99
C THR A 194 -10.76 11.12 7.44
N ARG A 195 -10.41 11.04 8.73
CA ARG A 195 -9.81 9.81 9.30
C ARG A 195 -10.74 8.59 9.26
N LEU A 196 -12.03 8.78 8.95
CA LEU A 196 -13.06 7.75 8.91
C LEU A 196 -13.16 7.13 7.50
N LYS A 197 -14.21 7.41 6.72
CA LYS A 197 -14.42 6.73 5.43
C LYS A 197 -13.28 6.97 4.44
N SER A 198 -12.80 8.21 4.36
CA SER A 198 -11.69 8.56 3.47
C SER A 198 -10.42 7.81 3.85
N GLY A 199 -10.10 7.71 5.14
CA GLY A 199 -8.99 6.90 5.66
C GLY A 199 -9.17 5.41 5.36
N THR A 200 -10.37 4.86 5.53
CA THR A 200 -10.68 3.46 5.18
C THR A 200 -10.49 3.21 3.68
N ALA A 201 -10.99 4.10 2.82
CA ALA A 201 -10.81 4.00 1.37
C ALA A 201 -9.33 4.02 0.98
N GLN A 202 -8.56 4.93 1.59
CA GLN A 202 -7.11 5.01 1.42
C GLN A 202 -6.44 3.69 1.80
N LYS A 203 -6.74 3.15 3.00
CA LYS A 203 -6.19 1.86 3.43
C LYS A 203 -6.47 0.74 2.43
N LEU A 204 -7.72 0.60 1.97
CA LEU A 204 -8.10 -0.44 1.03
C LEU A 204 -7.32 -0.34 -0.28
N ILE A 205 -7.16 0.88 -0.81
CA ILE A 205 -6.45 1.11 -2.07
C ILE A 205 -4.94 0.88 -1.92
N LEU A 206 -4.32 1.34 -0.84
CA LEU A 206 -2.90 1.08 -0.58
C LEU A 206 -2.63 -0.42 -0.48
N ASN A 207 -3.47 -1.16 0.25
CA ASN A 207 -3.37 -2.61 0.34
C ASN A 207 -3.53 -3.31 -1.03
N MET A 208 -4.42 -2.81 -1.90
CA MET A 208 -4.55 -3.30 -3.28
C MET A 208 -3.26 -3.06 -4.07
N ILE A 209 -2.73 -1.83 -4.05
CA ILE A 209 -1.52 -1.45 -4.78
C ILE A 209 -0.34 -2.31 -4.32
N SER A 210 -0.04 -2.35 -3.03
CA SER A 210 1.11 -3.10 -2.51
C SER A 210 0.97 -4.60 -2.75
N THR A 211 -0.17 -5.20 -2.40
CA THR A 211 -0.38 -6.65 -2.50
C THR A 211 -0.34 -7.12 -3.96
N ILE A 212 -1.08 -6.47 -4.85
CA ILE A 212 -1.13 -6.90 -6.26
C ILE A 212 0.21 -6.62 -6.96
N SER A 213 0.91 -5.54 -6.59
CA SER A 213 2.24 -5.28 -7.14
C SER A 213 3.25 -6.34 -6.73
N MET A 214 3.21 -6.80 -5.47
CA MET A 214 4.07 -7.87 -4.96
C MET A 214 3.76 -9.22 -5.65
N ILE A 215 2.49 -9.51 -5.91
CA ILE A 215 2.08 -10.65 -6.75
C ILE A 215 2.67 -10.50 -8.16
N GLY A 216 2.61 -9.30 -8.74
CA GLY A 216 3.14 -8.97 -10.07
C GLY A 216 4.66 -9.07 -10.23
N ILE A 217 5.39 -9.28 -9.14
CA ILE A 217 6.85 -9.57 -9.12
C ILE A 217 7.18 -10.91 -8.43
N GLY A 218 6.20 -11.82 -8.36
CA GLY A 218 6.44 -13.22 -7.97
C GLY A 218 6.58 -13.48 -6.47
N LYS A 219 6.11 -12.59 -5.59
CA LYS A 219 6.17 -12.78 -4.12
C LYS A 219 5.18 -13.80 -3.56
N VAL A 220 4.27 -14.30 -4.39
CA VAL A 220 3.16 -15.18 -4.01
C VAL A 220 3.12 -16.39 -4.95
N TYR A 221 2.69 -17.54 -4.43
CA TYR A 221 2.38 -18.73 -5.21
C TYR A 221 0.97 -19.19 -4.87
N ASN A 222 0.11 -19.35 -5.88
CA ASN A 222 -1.34 -19.49 -5.69
C ASN A 222 -1.89 -18.33 -4.84
N ASN A 223 -2.35 -18.61 -3.62
CA ASN A 223 -2.76 -17.64 -2.61
C ASN A 223 -1.89 -17.72 -1.34
N LEU A 224 -0.69 -18.31 -1.44
CA LEU A 224 0.24 -18.53 -0.34
C LEU A 224 1.37 -17.50 -0.35
N MET A 225 1.65 -16.98 0.84
CA MET A 225 2.72 -16.03 1.13
C MET A 225 4.09 -16.75 1.19
N VAL A 226 4.67 -17.04 0.04
CA VAL A 226 5.87 -17.89 -0.07
C VAL A 226 7.19 -17.15 0.14
N ASP A 227 7.19 -15.82 0.20
CA ASP A 227 8.38 -15.00 0.55
C ASP A 227 8.32 -14.46 1.99
N VAL A 228 7.66 -15.19 2.90
CA VAL A 228 7.59 -14.83 4.33
C VAL A 228 8.97 -14.91 4.99
N LYS A 229 9.30 -13.94 5.86
CA LYS A 229 10.51 -13.97 6.68
C LYS A 229 10.25 -14.68 8.01
N PRO A 230 10.86 -15.85 8.30
CA PRO A 230 10.63 -16.60 9.54
C PRO A 230 11.40 -16.01 10.73
N THR A 231 10.96 -14.85 11.24
CA THR A 231 11.66 -14.10 12.32
C THR A 231 11.32 -14.55 13.74
N ASN A 232 10.38 -15.49 13.91
CA ASN A 232 9.99 -16.08 15.19
C ASN A 232 9.45 -17.50 14.98
N GLU A 233 9.31 -18.26 16.07
CA GLU A 233 8.86 -19.66 16.04
C GLU A 233 7.52 -19.84 15.34
N LYS A 234 6.54 -18.95 15.57
CA LYS A 234 5.25 -18.97 14.87
C LYS A 234 5.42 -18.85 13.35
N LEU A 235 6.36 -18.03 12.88
CA LEU A 235 6.61 -17.85 11.44
C LEU A 235 7.43 -19.01 10.85
N VAL A 236 8.29 -19.67 11.63
CA VAL A 236 8.94 -20.93 11.23
C VAL A 236 7.90 -22.03 11.02
N GLU A 237 7.00 -22.23 11.97
CA GLU A 237 5.93 -23.24 11.84
C GLU A 237 4.97 -22.93 10.69
N ARG A 238 4.63 -21.65 10.50
CA ARG A 238 3.84 -21.20 9.35
C ARG A 238 4.55 -21.49 8.03
N SER A 239 5.87 -21.32 7.97
CA SER A 239 6.68 -21.57 6.78
C SER A 239 6.61 -23.03 6.34
N LYS A 240 6.78 -23.97 7.28
CA LYS A 240 6.64 -25.41 7.02
C LYS A 240 5.23 -25.76 6.51
N ARG A 241 4.18 -25.21 7.12
CA ARG A 241 2.78 -25.40 6.66
C ARG A 241 2.53 -24.85 5.27
N ILE A 242 3.12 -23.70 4.92
CA ILE A 242 3.01 -23.12 3.57
C ILE A 242 3.66 -24.06 2.54
N ILE A 243 4.81 -24.63 2.86
CA ILE A 243 5.48 -25.61 1.98
C ILE A 243 4.57 -26.81 1.77
N MET A 244 4.03 -27.41 2.84
CA MET A 244 3.08 -28.52 2.75
C MET A 244 1.85 -28.17 1.89
N GLN A 245 1.23 -27.01 2.11
CA GLN A 245 0.06 -26.57 1.33
C GLN A 245 0.38 -26.30 -0.15
N ALA A 246 1.62 -25.95 -0.46
CA ALA A 246 2.04 -25.63 -1.82
C ALA A 246 2.42 -26.88 -2.63
N THR A 247 2.80 -27.97 -1.97
CA THR A 247 3.41 -29.15 -2.60
C THR A 247 2.77 -30.48 -2.24
N ASP A 248 1.81 -30.49 -1.31
CA ASP A 248 1.17 -31.68 -0.74
C ASP A 248 2.16 -32.67 -0.07
N CYS A 249 3.35 -32.20 0.31
CA CYS A 249 4.36 -33.00 1.00
C CYS A 249 4.03 -33.24 2.48
N THR A 250 4.78 -34.15 3.10
CA THR A 250 4.71 -34.38 4.55
C THR A 250 5.38 -33.26 5.34
N TYR A 251 5.08 -33.18 6.64
CA TYR A 251 5.74 -32.21 7.52
C TYR A 251 7.27 -32.44 7.58
N ASP A 252 7.70 -33.70 7.66
CA ASP A 252 9.12 -34.06 7.73
C ASP A 252 9.87 -33.64 6.45
N GLU A 253 9.26 -33.88 5.28
CA GLU A 253 9.82 -33.43 4.00
C GLU A 253 9.86 -31.90 3.91
N ALA A 254 8.80 -31.21 4.37
CA ALA A 254 8.77 -29.76 4.42
C ALA A 254 9.87 -29.20 5.32
N GLU A 255 10.11 -29.80 6.49
CA GLU A 255 11.18 -29.40 7.41
C GLU A 255 12.57 -29.63 6.81
N GLU A 256 12.82 -30.81 6.23
CA GLU A 256 14.09 -31.12 5.57
C GLU A 256 14.41 -30.11 4.46
N LYS A 257 13.44 -29.87 3.57
CA LYS A 257 13.63 -28.96 2.42
C LYS A 257 13.70 -27.51 2.84
N PHE A 258 12.97 -27.11 3.88
CA PHE A 258 13.07 -25.78 4.46
C PHE A 258 14.47 -25.49 4.99
N GLU A 259 15.06 -26.40 5.76
CA GLU A 259 16.43 -26.21 6.27
C GLU A 259 17.47 -26.31 5.14
N ALA A 260 17.30 -27.24 4.19
CA ALA A 260 18.17 -27.34 3.00
C ALA A 260 18.12 -26.09 2.10
N ALA A 261 17.00 -25.35 2.13
CA ALA A 261 16.83 -24.08 1.43
C ALA A 261 17.40 -22.88 2.20
N ASN A 262 18.06 -23.08 3.35
CA ASN A 262 18.44 -22.02 4.31
C ASN A 262 17.22 -21.19 4.76
N ARG A 263 16.11 -21.87 5.05
CA ARG A 263 14.86 -21.29 5.53
C ARG A 263 14.18 -20.35 4.55
N ASP A 264 14.47 -20.52 3.26
CA ASP A 264 13.77 -19.87 2.16
C ASP A 264 12.58 -20.74 1.73
N VAL A 265 11.36 -20.30 2.07
CA VAL A 265 10.11 -21.01 1.79
C VAL A 265 9.90 -21.20 0.29
N LYS A 266 10.14 -20.16 -0.50
CA LYS A 266 9.93 -20.18 -1.94
C LYS A 266 10.89 -21.17 -2.61
N LEU A 267 12.16 -21.17 -2.20
CA LEU A 267 13.15 -22.10 -2.71
C LEU A 267 12.81 -23.54 -2.31
N ALA A 268 12.40 -23.80 -1.07
CA ALA A 268 11.99 -25.13 -0.61
C ALA A 268 10.83 -25.69 -1.46
N ILE A 269 9.83 -24.85 -1.77
CA ILE A 269 8.71 -25.23 -2.65
C ILE A 269 9.22 -25.63 -4.04
N VAL A 270 10.11 -24.85 -4.64
CA VAL A 270 10.67 -25.16 -5.97
C VAL A 270 11.51 -26.43 -5.94
N MET A 271 12.30 -26.64 -4.90
CA MET A 271 13.09 -27.86 -4.72
C MET A 271 12.21 -29.11 -4.72
N ILE A 272 11.07 -29.08 -4.00
CA ILE A 272 10.12 -30.19 -3.95
C ILE A 272 9.42 -30.36 -5.30
N LEU A 273 8.78 -29.30 -5.82
CA LEU A 273 7.95 -29.40 -7.03
C LEU A 273 8.73 -29.78 -8.28
N THR A 274 10.05 -29.62 -8.28
CA THR A 274 10.88 -29.87 -9.45
C THR A 274 12.00 -30.87 -9.21
N ASP A 275 11.93 -31.62 -8.09
CA ASP A 275 12.91 -32.60 -7.65
C ASP A 275 14.36 -32.13 -7.86
N SER A 276 14.66 -30.97 -7.25
CA SER A 276 15.90 -30.22 -7.51
C SER A 276 16.70 -29.99 -6.24
N THR A 277 18.02 -29.92 -6.38
CA THR A 277 18.90 -29.41 -5.32
C THR A 277 18.64 -27.93 -5.06
N ALA A 278 19.10 -27.40 -3.93
CA ALA A 278 18.97 -25.97 -3.62
C ALA A 278 19.63 -25.07 -4.69
N GLU A 279 20.76 -25.49 -5.25
CA GLU A 279 21.45 -24.77 -6.33
C GLU A 279 20.62 -24.75 -7.62
N GLN A 280 20.13 -25.92 -8.04
CA GLN A 280 19.26 -26.05 -9.21
C GLN A 280 17.95 -25.27 -9.03
N GLY A 281 17.36 -25.31 -7.83
CA GLY A 281 16.15 -24.56 -7.48
C GLY A 281 16.37 -23.04 -7.56
N ARG A 282 17.50 -22.53 -7.06
CA ARG A 282 17.87 -21.10 -7.20
C ARG A 282 18.02 -20.71 -8.66
N ALA A 283 18.69 -21.54 -9.47
CA ALA A 283 18.87 -21.29 -10.89
C ALA A 283 17.51 -21.27 -11.64
N LYS A 284 16.60 -22.20 -11.30
CA LYS A 284 15.23 -22.21 -11.85
C LYS A 284 14.45 -20.96 -11.46
N LEU A 285 14.50 -20.55 -10.18
CA LEU A 285 13.85 -19.33 -9.71
C LEU A 285 14.38 -18.08 -10.40
N ALA A 286 15.70 -17.97 -10.58
CA ALA A 286 16.31 -16.86 -11.28
C ALA A 286 15.85 -16.79 -12.75
N LYS A 287 15.83 -17.93 -13.46
CA LYS A 287 15.33 -18.01 -14.84
C LYS A 287 13.83 -17.71 -14.96
N ALA A 288 13.08 -17.92 -13.87
CA ALA A 288 11.64 -17.71 -13.79
C ALA A 288 11.24 -16.33 -13.23
N ASP A 289 12.19 -15.39 -13.10
CA ASP A 289 11.99 -14.06 -12.49
C ASP A 289 11.35 -14.13 -11.09
N GLY A 290 11.69 -15.16 -10.31
CA GLY A 290 11.16 -15.39 -8.97
C GLY A 290 9.75 -15.98 -8.91
N PHE A 291 9.11 -16.27 -10.05
CA PHE A 291 7.78 -16.89 -10.09
C PHE A 291 7.86 -18.41 -9.99
N VAL A 292 7.42 -18.97 -8.87
CA VAL A 292 7.37 -20.44 -8.62
C VAL A 292 6.65 -21.18 -9.76
N LYS A 293 5.49 -20.71 -10.21
CA LYS A 293 4.73 -21.38 -11.28
C LYS A 293 5.49 -21.49 -12.60
N ASN A 294 6.42 -20.58 -12.87
CA ASN A 294 7.23 -20.58 -14.09
C ASN A 294 8.43 -21.53 -13.99
N THR A 295 8.81 -22.02 -12.80
CA THR A 295 9.89 -23.01 -12.65
C THR A 295 9.47 -24.42 -13.03
N LEU A 296 8.17 -24.66 -13.20
CA LEU A 296 7.58 -25.96 -13.55
C LEU A 296 7.53 -26.21 -15.08
N LYS A 297 7.97 -25.24 -15.88
CA LYS A 297 7.95 -25.28 -17.35
C LYS A 297 9.27 -25.78 -17.91
#